data_AF-A0A973SVR4-F1
#
_entry.id   AF-A0A973SVR4-F1
#
_cell.length_a   1.000
_cell.length_b   1.000
_cell.length_c   1.000
_cell.angle_alpha   90.00
_cell.angle_beta   90.00
_cell.angle_gamma   90.00
#
_symmetry.space_group_name_H-M   'P 1'
#
loop_
_entity.id
_entity.type
_entity.pdbx_description
1 polymer ?
#
loop_
_entity_poly.entity_id
_entity_poly.type
_entity_poly.pdbx_seq_one_letter_code
_entity_poly.pdbx_strand_id
1 'polypeptide(L)' 'GADWAAAHTTGEDGAVLVRPDGFVAWRAAGRCADPEAELAAVLRQVLCLD' A
#
# COMPACT_ATOMS: atom_id res chain seq x y z
N GLY A 1 -11.73 17.51 9.01
CA GLY A 1 -11.65 16.14 8.44
C GLY A 1 -10.61 15.38 9.22
N ALA A 2 -10.80 14.07 9.43
CA ALA A 2 -9.77 13.26 10.07
C ALA A 2 -8.49 13.25 9.20
N ASP A 3 -7.33 13.23 9.85
CA ASP A 3 -6.06 13.04 9.17
C ASP A 3 -5.99 11.62 8.61
N TRP A 4 -6.19 11.52 7.30
CA TRP A 4 -6.25 10.25 6.57
C TRP A 4 -4.94 9.47 6.71
N ALA A 5 -3.80 10.17 6.72
CA ALA A 5 -2.47 9.58 6.81
C ALA A 5 -2.25 8.95 8.20
N ALA A 6 -2.59 9.67 9.26
CA ALA A 6 -2.58 9.14 10.62
C ALA A 6 -3.55 7.96 10.80
N ALA A 7 -4.75 8.02 10.21
CA ALA A 7 -5.74 6.94 10.29
C ALA A 7 -5.29 5.66 9.56
N HIS A 8 -4.42 5.78 8.56
CA HIS A 8 -3.95 4.65 7.75
C HIS A 8 -2.50 4.24 8.05
N THR A 9 -1.88 4.85 9.08
CA THR A 9 -0.46 4.62 9.46
C THR A 9 0.47 4.76 8.24
N THR A 10 0.22 5.77 7.43
CA THR A 10 1.06 6.15 6.30
C THR A 10 1.58 7.56 6.53
N GLY A 11 2.85 7.80 6.24
CA GLY A 11 3.37 9.16 6.06
C GLY A 11 2.79 9.81 4.80
N GLU A 12 3.06 11.10 4.61
CA GLU A 12 2.59 11.89 3.45
C GLU A 12 2.97 11.26 2.10
N ASP A 13 4.14 10.62 2.02
CA ASP A 13 4.64 9.93 0.84
C ASP A 13 4.42 8.40 0.88
N GLY A 14 3.58 7.92 1.80
CA GLY A 14 3.23 6.51 1.93
C GLY A 14 2.13 6.06 0.97
N ALA A 15 1.77 4.77 1.04
CA ALA A 15 0.71 4.21 0.21
C ALA A 15 -0.04 3.08 0.93
N VAL A 16 -1.29 2.85 0.53
CA VAL A 16 -2.11 1.73 0.99
C VAL A 16 -2.72 1.03 -0.22
N LEU A 17 -2.53 -0.30 -0.29
CA LEU A 17 -3.21 -1.13 -1.28
C LEU A 17 -4.44 -1.78 -0.64
N VAL A 18 -5.62 -1.46 -1.16
CA VAL A 18 -6.91 -1.99 -0.69
C VAL A 18 -7.50 -2.91 -1.76
N ARG A 19 -7.96 -4.09 -1.35
CA ARG A 19 -8.61 -5.07 -2.21
C ARG A 19 -10.06 -4.67 -2.52
N PRO A 20 -10.67 -5.25 -3.58
CA PRO A 20 -12.07 -4.97 -3.92
C PRO A 20 -13.08 -5.30 -2.80
N ASP A 21 -12.71 -6.16 -1.84
CA ASP A 21 -13.54 -6.50 -0.66
C ASP A 21 -13.38 -5.50 0.50
N GLY A 22 -12.58 -4.44 0.32
CA GLY A 22 -12.37 -3.39 1.31
C GLY A 22 -11.27 -3.69 2.34
N PHE A 23 -10.59 -4.83 2.24
CA PHE A 23 -9.47 -5.16 3.13
C PHE A 23 -8.15 -4.58 2.63
N VAL A 24 -7.32 -4.11 3.56
CA VAL A 24 -5.96 -3.67 3.25
C VAL A 24 -5.08 -4.89 3.01
N ALA A 25 -4.56 -5.01 1.78
CA ALA A 25 -3.61 -6.04 1.42
C ALA A 25 -2.18 -5.67 1.83
N TRP A 26 -1.84 -4.38 1.79
CA TRP A 26 -0.48 -3.91 2.07
C TRP A 26 -0.46 -2.40 2.38
N ARG A 27 0.60 -1.97 3.09
CA ARG A 27 0.87 -0.55 3.41
C ARG A 27 2.37 -0.25 3.27
N ALA A 28 2.69 0.93 2.72
CA ALA A 28 3.99 1.58 2.85
C ALA A 28 3.87 2.78 3.77
N ALA A 29 4.68 2.79 4.84
CA ALA A 29 4.72 3.88 5.80
C ALA A 29 5.31 5.18 5.25
N GLY A 30 6.03 5.13 4.13
CA GLY A 30 6.63 6.27 3.46
C GLY A 30 7.14 5.90 2.07
N ARG A 31 7.92 6.78 1.47
CA ARG A 31 8.40 6.59 0.10
C ARG A 31 9.25 5.32 -0.06
N CYS A 32 8.83 4.43 -0.95
CA CYS A 32 9.64 3.30 -1.40
C CYS A 32 10.78 3.78 -2.33
N ALA A 33 11.93 3.09 -2.30
CA ALA A 33 13.07 3.43 -3.15
C ALA A 33 12.77 3.25 -4.65
N ASP A 34 12.03 2.19 -5.00
CA ASP A 34 11.46 1.95 -6.32
C ASP A 34 9.96 1.62 -6.15
N PRO A 35 9.08 2.64 -6.24
CA PRO A 35 7.65 2.45 -6.00
C PRO A 35 6.98 1.50 -7.01
N GLU A 36 7.46 1.49 -8.25
CA GLU A 36 6.87 0.65 -9.32
C GLU A 36 7.22 -0.82 -9.10
N ALA A 37 8.50 -1.12 -8.84
CA ALA A 37 8.94 -2.47 -8.56
C ALA A 37 8.29 -3.04 -7.28
N GLU A 38 8.21 -2.23 -6.23
CA GLU A 38 7.58 -2.63 -4.96
C GLU A 38 6.08 -2.94 -5.17
N LEU A 39 5.35 -2.05 -5.83
CA LEU A 39 3.91 -2.24 -6.07
C LEU A 39 3.65 -3.46 -6.96
N ALA A 40 4.49 -3.67 -7.99
CA ALA A 40 4.39 -4.84 -8.85
C ALA A 40 4.61 -6.14 -8.05
N ALA A 41 5.61 -6.19 -7.18
CA ALA A 41 5.86 -7.35 -6.32
C ALA A 41 4.68 -7.64 -5.38
N VAL A 42 4.16 -6.60 -4.71
CA VAL A 42 2.99 -6.74 -3.81
C VAL A 42 1.76 -7.23 -4.58
N LEU A 43 1.50 -6.71 -5.78
CA LEU A 43 0.38 -7.17 -6.62
C LEU A 43 0.54 -8.63 -7.01
N ARG A 44 1.75 -9.07 -7.38
CA ARG A 44 2.01 -10.47 -7.72
C ARG A 44 1.74 -11.40 -6.52
N GLN A 45 2.18 -11.00 -5.34
CA GLN A 45 1.91 -11.74 -4.11
C GLN A 45 0.40 -11.82 -3.80
N VAL A 46 -0.32 -10.69 -3.89
CA VAL A 46 -1.77 -10.62 -3.61
C VAL A 46 -2.61 -11.41 -4.62
N LEU A 47 -2.16 -11.44 -5.87
CA LEU A 47 -2.81 -12.16 -6.96
C LEU A 47 -2.34 -13.63 -7.08
N CYS A 48 -1.44 -14.08 -6.21
CA CYS A 48 -0.84 -15.42 -6.23
C CYS A 48 -0.18 -15.76 -7.58
N LEU A 49 0.59 -14.80 -8.13
CA LEU A 49 1.31 -14.95 -9.41
C LEU A 49 2.78 -15.37 -9.23
N ASP A 50 3.19 -15.64 -8.00
CA ASP A 50 4.52 -16.10 -7.60
C ASP A 50 4.52 -17.58 -7.17
#